data_AF-A0A7V6XL25-F1
#
_entry.id   AF-A0A7V6XL25-F1
#
_cell.length_a   1.000
_cell.length_b   1.000
_cell.length_c   1.000
_cell.angle_alpha   90.00
_cell.angle_beta   90.00
_cell.angle_gamma   90.00
#
_symmetry.space_group_name_H-M   'P 1'
#
loop_
_entity.id
_entity.type
_entity.pdbx_description
1 polymer ?
#
loop_
_entity_poly.entity_id
_entity_poly.type
_entity_poly.pdbx_seq_one_letter_code
_entity_poly.pdbx_strand_id
1 'polypeptide(L)'
;TIIYCNSLSSAIDTKEIQEKRPETFFVTPLDVYQMLANNYNNIVLWAANAQSLAGIEKVFYKHNPSIKILGISMLPVVKAIEESWSPHNIIEKFNLLSIGTKIPEVEALVLGCTHFPYLKENLSIPFEIIDPSEKMLETILKC
;
A
#
# COMPACT_ATOMS: atom_id res chain seq x y z
N THR A 1 16.36 9.53 6.21
CA THR A 1 15.03 9.93 6.71
C THR A 1 13.97 9.01 6.15
N ILE A 2 13.05 8.54 6.99
CA ILE A 2 11.96 7.65 6.60
C ILE A 2 10.65 8.41 6.72
N ILE A 3 9.81 8.35 5.69
CA ILE A 3 8.41 8.79 5.75
C ILE A 3 7.55 7.56 5.55
N TYR A 4 7.01 7.02 6.63
CA TYR A 4 6.37 5.71 6.63
C TYR A 4 4.89 5.73 6.19
N CYS A 5 4.21 6.85 6.40
CA CYS A 5 2.77 6.96 6.17
C CYS A 5 2.45 7.18 4.68
N ASN A 6 1.70 6.25 4.08
CA ASN A 6 1.21 6.35 2.70
C ASN A 6 0.46 7.65 2.40
N SER A 7 -0.47 8.04 3.28
CA SER A 7 -1.22 9.28 3.12
C SER A 7 -0.29 10.50 3.13
N LEU A 8 0.67 10.56 4.06
CA LEU A 8 1.62 11.67 4.13
C LEU A 8 2.54 11.70 2.92
N SER A 9 3.12 10.55 2.54
CA SER A 9 3.99 10.45 1.37
C SER A 9 3.27 10.87 0.09
N SER A 10 1.97 10.57 -0.02
CA SER A 10 1.15 11.00 -1.17
C SER A 10 0.76 12.50 -1.16
N ALA A 11 0.90 13.19 -0.03
CA ALA A 11 0.46 14.56 0.16
C ALA A 11 1.60 15.60 0.10
N ILE A 12 2.86 15.16 0.06
CA ILE A 12 4.05 16.01 0.06
C ILE A 12 4.84 15.85 -1.24
N ASP A 13 5.56 16.90 -1.65
CA ASP A 13 6.52 16.81 -2.75
C ASP A 13 7.89 16.36 -2.23
N THR A 14 8.15 15.06 -2.30
CA THR A 14 9.43 14.49 -1.86
C THR A 14 10.60 14.93 -2.75
N LYS A 15 10.35 15.31 -4.02
CA LYS A 15 11.40 15.81 -4.91
C LYS A 15 11.87 17.19 -4.49
N GLU A 16 10.92 18.10 -4.23
CA GLU A 16 11.25 19.44 -3.74
C GLU A 16 12.05 19.37 -2.43
N ILE A 17 11.69 18.44 -1.53
CA ILE A 17 12.42 18.22 -0.27
C ILE A 17 13.85 17.71 -0.55
N GLN A 18 14.01 16.73 -1.45
CA GLN A 18 15.31 16.18 -1.82
C GLN A 18 16.22 17.24 -2.47
N GLU A 19 15.68 18.10 -3.34
CA GLU A 19 16.41 19.21 -3.97
C GLU A 19 16.93 20.21 -2.93
N LYS A 20 16.13 20.50 -1.88
CA LYS A 20 16.53 21.39 -0.78
C LYS A 20 17.46 20.72 0.24
N ARG A 21 17.54 19.38 0.25
CA ARG A 21 18.31 18.58 1.23
C ARG A 21 19.01 17.40 0.54
N PRO A 22 19.94 17.64 -0.41
CA PRO A 22 20.54 16.59 -1.23
C PRO A 22 21.34 15.56 -0.41
N GLU A 23 21.89 15.95 0.74
CA GLU A 23 22.64 15.06 1.63
C GLU A 23 21.74 14.05 2.38
N THR A 24 20.43 14.27 2.38
CA THR A 24 19.48 13.43 3.11
C THR A 24 18.97 12.34 2.20
N PHE A 25 19.24 11.09 2.55
CA PHE A 25 18.63 9.93 1.92
C PHE A 25 17.18 9.78 2.39
N PHE A 26 16.20 9.83 1.49
CA PHE A 26 14.78 9.65 1.80
C PHE A 26 14.28 8.29 1.31
N VAL A 27 13.56 7.57 2.18
CA VAL A 27 12.84 6.34 1.80
C VAL A 27 11.38 6.48 2.21
N THR A 28 10.50 6.20 1.26
CA THR A 28 9.06 6.29 1.39
C THR A 28 8.37 5.05 0.79
N PRO A 29 7.10 4.78 1.13
CA PRO A 29 6.32 3.76 0.43
C PRO A 29 6.20 4.00 -1.07
N LEU A 30 6.29 5.26 -1.54
CA LEU A 30 6.18 5.57 -2.97
C LEU A 30 7.32 4.97 -3.80
N ASP A 31 8.52 4.86 -3.21
CA ASP A 31 9.67 4.22 -3.84
C ASP A 31 9.42 2.72 -4.06
N VAL A 32 8.73 2.09 -3.10
CA VAL A 32 8.30 0.69 -3.24
C VAL A 32 7.22 0.56 -4.31
N TYR A 33 6.21 1.43 -4.36
CA TYR A 33 5.18 1.36 -5.39
C TYR A 33 5.73 1.53 -6.81
N GLN A 34 6.76 2.38 -6.98
CA GLN A 34 7.47 2.47 -8.25
C GLN A 34 8.10 1.12 -8.65
N MET A 35 8.75 0.42 -7.72
CA MET A 35 9.29 -0.92 -7.97
C MET A 35 8.18 -1.92 -8.31
N LEU A 36 7.09 -1.94 -7.53
CA LEU A 36 5.96 -2.85 -7.75
C LEU A 36 5.30 -2.62 -9.11
N ALA A 37 5.20 -1.38 -9.58
CA ALA A 37 4.62 -1.07 -10.88
C ALA A 37 5.34 -1.78 -12.04
N ASN A 38 6.65 -2.05 -11.91
CA ASN A 38 7.42 -2.76 -12.92
C ASN A 38 7.29 -4.29 -12.85
N ASN A 39 6.82 -4.80 -11.70
CA ASN A 39 6.80 -6.25 -11.42
C ASN A 39 5.41 -6.87 -11.57
N TYR A 40 4.36 -6.05 -11.58
CA TYR A 40 2.97 -6.49 -11.60
C TYR A 40 2.16 -5.78 -12.71
N ASN A 41 1.17 -6.49 -13.24
CA ASN A 41 0.26 -6.03 -14.29
C ASN A 41 -1.20 -5.95 -13.83
N ASN A 42 -1.60 -6.70 -12.80
CA ASN A 42 -2.96 -6.73 -12.29
C ASN A 42 -2.98 -6.91 -10.77
N ILE A 43 -3.35 -5.84 -10.06
CA ILE A 43 -3.28 -5.79 -8.60
C ILE A 43 -4.59 -5.31 -7.98
N VAL A 44 -4.79 -5.69 -6.73
CA VAL A 44 -5.72 -5.00 -5.83
C VAL A 44 -4.91 -4.04 -4.96
N LEU A 45 -5.29 -2.76 -4.98
CA LEU A 45 -4.65 -1.74 -4.15
C LEU A 45 -5.62 -1.31 -3.05
N TRP A 46 -5.28 -1.63 -1.81
CA TRP A 46 -6.13 -1.31 -0.66
C TRP A 46 -5.52 -0.18 0.16
N ALA A 47 -6.15 0.99 0.16
CA ALA A 47 -5.73 2.17 0.90
C ALA A 47 -6.71 2.56 2.02
N ALA A 48 -6.25 3.41 2.94
CA ALA A 48 -7.08 3.92 4.03
C ALA A 48 -8.22 4.82 3.53
N ASN A 49 -7.97 5.68 2.55
CA ASN A 49 -8.92 6.64 2.03
C ASN A 49 -8.67 6.92 0.55
N ALA A 50 -9.60 7.63 -0.10
CA ALA A 50 -9.53 7.91 -1.53
C ALA A 50 -8.34 8.81 -1.92
N GLN A 51 -7.89 9.71 -1.02
CA GLN A 51 -6.76 10.60 -1.29
C GLN A 51 -5.45 9.81 -1.36
N SER A 52 -5.20 8.94 -0.39
CA SER A 52 -4.04 8.04 -0.40
C SER A 52 -4.11 7.07 -1.57
N LEU A 53 -5.29 6.51 -1.87
CA LEU A 53 -5.50 5.64 -3.03
C LEU A 53 -5.06 6.33 -4.32
N ALA A 54 -5.60 7.52 -4.61
CA ALA A 54 -5.29 8.28 -5.81
C ALA A 54 -3.80 8.63 -5.91
N GLY A 55 -3.17 8.97 -4.78
CA GLY A 55 -1.74 9.25 -4.72
C GLY A 55 -0.88 8.04 -5.09
N ILE A 56 -1.22 6.86 -4.58
CA ILE A 56 -0.51 5.61 -4.88
C ILE A 56 -0.77 5.19 -6.33
N GLU A 57 -2.01 5.24 -6.82
CA GLU A 57 -2.36 4.93 -8.21
C GLU A 57 -1.59 5.81 -9.20
N LYS A 58 -1.43 7.11 -8.90
CA LYS A 58 -0.64 8.02 -9.72
C LYS A 58 0.81 7.56 -9.86
N VAL A 59 1.40 6.96 -8.81
CA VAL A 59 2.76 6.40 -8.89
C VAL A 59 2.77 5.14 -9.76
N PHE A 60 1.80 4.24 -9.59
CA PHE A 60 1.69 3.04 -10.44
C PHE A 60 1.53 3.39 -11.92
N TYR A 61 0.52 4.18 -12.27
CA TYR A 61 0.24 4.54 -13.68
C TYR A 61 1.35 5.35 -14.32
N LYS A 62 2.11 6.12 -13.54
CA LYS A 62 3.28 6.84 -14.05
C LYS A 62 4.38 5.90 -14.55
N HIS A 63 4.58 4.76 -13.88
CA HIS A 63 5.65 3.81 -14.20
C HIS A 63 5.19 2.64 -15.07
N ASN A 64 3.94 2.22 -14.92
CA ASN A 64 3.28 1.23 -15.76
C ASN A 64 1.89 1.72 -16.16
N PRO A 65 1.77 2.43 -17.30
CA PRO A 65 0.48 2.95 -17.78
C PRO A 65 -0.54 1.85 -18.14
N SER A 66 -0.09 0.61 -18.34
CA SER A 66 -0.93 -0.54 -18.70
C SER A 66 -1.41 -1.37 -17.51
N ILE A 67 -0.96 -1.08 -16.30
CA ILE A 67 -1.35 -1.83 -15.11
C ILE A 67 -2.87 -1.74 -14.88
N LYS A 68 -3.48 -2.85 -14.50
CA LYS A 68 -4.87 -2.92 -14.06
C LYS A 68 -4.90 -2.86 -12.54
N ILE A 69 -5.65 -1.91 -11.98
CA ILE A 69 -5.76 -1.73 -10.53
C ILE A 69 -7.23 -1.81 -10.13
N LEU A 70 -7.57 -2.74 -9.24
CA LEU A 70 -8.77 -2.63 -8.42
C LEU A 70 -8.44 -1.82 -7.17
N GLY A 71 -8.78 -0.53 -7.20
CA GLY A 71 -8.59 0.37 -6.07
C GLY A 71 -9.69 0.24 -5.02
N ILE A 72 -9.29 0.11 -3.75
CA ILE A 72 -10.19 0.03 -2.59
C ILE A 72 -9.77 1.10 -1.59
N SER A 73 -10.73 1.90 -1.13
CA SER A 73 -10.55 2.78 0.02
C SER A 73 -11.50 2.35 1.15
N MET A 74 -10.96 2.05 2.33
CA MET A 74 -11.77 1.49 3.42
C MET A 74 -11.34 2.02 4.80
N LEU A 75 -11.62 3.30 5.04
CA LEU A 75 -11.31 3.98 6.30
C LEU A 75 -11.92 3.29 7.55
N PRO A 76 -13.12 2.69 7.50
CA PRO A 76 -13.69 1.98 8.66
C PRO A 76 -12.80 0.85 9.21
N VAL A 77 -12.01 0.19 8.37
CA VAL A 77 -11.09 -0.86 8.84
C VAL A 77 -9.97 -0.25 9.68
N VAL A 78 -9.42 0.89 9.25
CA VAL A 78 -8.40 1.61 10.03
C VAL A 78 -8.95 1.98 11.41
N LYS A 79 -10.17 2.52 11.47
CA LYS A 79 -10.82 2.87 12.74
C LYS A 79 -11.01 1.65 13.64
N ALA A 80 -11.45 0.52 13.09
CA ALA A 80 -11.62 -0.70 13.88
C ALA A 80 -10.28 -1.22 14.44
N ILE A 81 -9.18 -1.08 13.70
CA ILE A 81 -7.83 -1.40 14.17
C ILE A 81 -7.43 -0.45 15.31
N GLU A 82 -7.67 0.85 15.17
CA GLU A 82 -7.39 1.86 16.21
C GLU A 82 -8.22 1.63 17.48
N GLU A 83 -9.46 1.15 17.32
CA GLU A 83 -10.34 0.71 18.41
C GLU A 83 -9.95 -0.67 18.99
N SER A 84 -8.83 -1.25 18.56
CA SER A 84 -8.30 -2.53 19.06
C SER A 84 -9.23 -3.73 18.85
N TRP A 85 -10.04 -3.72 17.79
CA TRP A 85 -10.83 -4.89 17.43
C TRP A 85 -9.91 -6.04 17.02
N SER A 86 -10.29 -7.28 17.32
CA SER A 86 -9.52 -8.46 16.91
C SER A 86 -9.49 -8.59 15.38
N PRO A 87 -8.44 -9.19 14.79
CA PRO A 87 -8.36 -9.39 13.35
C PRO A 87 -9.55 -10.19 12.81
N HIS A 88 -9.99 -11.21 13.56
CA HIS A 88 -11.15 -12.02 13.21
C HIS A 88 -12.42 -11.18 13.06
N ASN A 89 -12.73 -10.33 14.06
CA ASN A 89 -13.92 -9.48 14.04
C ASN A 89 -13.88 -8.49 12.87
N ILE A 90 -12.71 -7.91 12.58
CA ILE A 90 -12.52 -7.00 11.45
C ILE A 90 -12.75 -7.73 10.12
N ILE A 91 -12.11 -8.89 9.94
CA ILE A 91 -12.19 -9.67 8.70
C ILE A 91 -13.63 -10.10 8.41
N GLU A 92 -14.35 -10.59 9.43
CA GLU A 92 -15.74 -10.99 9.31
C GLU A 92 -16.63 -9.77 9.00
N LYS A 93 -16.51 -8.70 9.80
CA LYS A 93 -17.36 -7.50 9.69
C LYS A 93 -17.27 -6.84 8.31
N PHE A 94 -16.07 -6.78 7.75
CA PHE A 94 -15.80 -6.10 6.48
C PHE A 94 -15.67 -7.06 5.30
N ASN A 95 -15.89 -8.36 5.51
CA ASN A 95 -15.82 -9.40 4.49
C ASN A 95 -14.48 -9.37 3.71
N LEU A 96 -13.36 -9.21 4.43
CA LEU A 96 -12.05 -8.93 3.82
C LEU A 96 -11.50 -10.10 3.00
N LEU A 97 -11.91 -11.34 3.29
CA LEU A 97 -11.52 -12.52 2.49
C LEU A 97 -12.11 -12.50 1.07
N SER A 98 -13.12 -11.66 0.81
CA SER A 98 -13.72 -11.52 -0.52
C SER A 98 -13.03 -10.48 -1.40
N ILE A 99 -12.08 -9.71 -0.85
CA ILE A 99 -11.35 -8.69 -1.59
C ILE A 99 -10.66 -9.35 -2.79
N GLY A 100 -10.90 -8.81 -3.99
CA GLY A 100 -10.23 -9.25 -5.22
C GLY A 100 -10.57 -10.64 -5.75
N THR A 101 -11.25 -11.50 -4.98
CA THR A 101 -11.46 -12.92 -5.33
C THR A 101 -12.33 -13.15 -6.56
N LYS A 102 -13.10 -12.15 -6.98
CA LYS A 102 -13.94 -12.19 -8.19
C LYS A 102 -13.29 -11.53 -9.40
N ILE A 103 -12.10 -10.96 -9.24
CA ILE A 103 -11.38 -10.32 -10.34
C ILE A 103 -10.45 -11.39 -10.96
N PRO A 104 -10.51 -11.59 -12.29
CA PRO A 104 -9.64 -12.55 -12.95
C PRO A 104 -8.17 -12.08 -12.87
N GLU A 105 -7.26 -13.04 -12.79
CA GLU A 105 -5.80 -12.83 -12.95
C GLU A 105 -5.18 -11.83 -11.95
N VAL A 106 -5.75 -11.68 -10.75
CA VAL A 106 -5.12 -10.85 -9.69
C VAL A 106 -3.82 -11.50 -9.25
N GLU A 107 -2.73 -10.75 -9.33
CA GLU A 107 -1.39 -11.22 -8.94
C GLU A 107 -1.10 -10.94 -7.46
N ALA A 108 -1.56 -9.79 -6.95
CA ALA A 108 -1.27 -9.36 -5.58
C ALA A 108 -2.31 -8.41 -4.98
N LEU A 109 -2.40 -8.42 -3.64
CA LEU A 109 -2.98 -7.38 -2.79
C LEU A 109 -1.87 -6.50 -2.23
N VAL A 110 -1.88 -5.22 -2.59
CA VAL A 110 -0.94 -4.22 -2.07
C VAL A 110 -1.57 -3.47 -0.89
N LEU A 111 -0.90 -3.53 0.26
CA LEU A 111 -1.33 -2.86 1.49
C LEU A 111 -0.92 -1.37 1.50
N GLY A 112 -1.80 -0.51 1.03
CA GLY A 112 -1.65 0.94 0.94
C GLY A 112 -1.87 1.72 2.25
N CYS A 113 -1.84 1.07 3.41
CA CYS A 113 -1.93 1.71 4.72
C CYS A 113 -1.04 0.99 5.72
N THR A 114 -0.34 1.75 6.56
CA THR A 114 0.54 1.23 7.63
C THR A 114 -0.21 0.42 8.70
N HIS A 115 -1.54 0.53 8.78
CA HIS A 115 -2.36 -0.24 9.71
C HIS A 115 -2.67 -1.65 9.20
N PHE A 116 -2.76 -1.85 7.88
CA PHE A 116 -3.22 -3.13 7.31
C PHE A 116 -2.31 -4.35 7.55
N PRO A 117 -0.98 -4.21 7.78
CA PRO A 117 -0.15 -5.34 8.17
C PRO A 117 -0.64 -6.08 9.42
N TYR A 118 -1.38 -5.40 10.31
CA TYR A 118 -2.05 -6.02 11.47
C TYR A 118 -2.95 -7.21 11.09
N LEU A 119 -3.53 -7.19 9.88
CA LEU A 119 -4.45 -8.21 9.41
C LEU A 119 -3.77 -9.28 8.54
N LYS A 120 -2.52 -9.07 8.12
CA LYS A 120 -1.84 -9.84 7.06
C LYS A 120 -1.85 -11.34 7.34
N GLU A 121 -1.48 -11.76 8.56
CA GLU A 121 -1.41 -13.19 8.93
C GLU A 121 -2.78 -13.87 8.99
N ASN A 122 -3.87 -13.10 9.09
CA ASN A 122 -5.23 -13.63 9.15
C ASN A 122 -5.97 -13.55 7.81
N LEU A 123 -5.42 -12.88 6.81
CA LEU A 123 -5.98 -12.80 5.47
C LEU A 123 -5.59 -14.03 4.66
N SER A 124 -6.48 -15.01 4.60
CA SER A 124 -6.35 -16.17 3.72
C SER A 124 -6.98 -15.85 2.35
N ILE A 125 -6.17 -15.29 1.45
CA ILE A 125 -6.56 -14.91 0.09
C ILE A 125 -5.67 -15.63 -0.95
N PRO A 126 -6.14 -15.85 -2.19
CA PRO A 126 -5.47 -16.74 -3.15
C PRO A 126 -4.27 -16.13 -3.89
N PHE A 127 -3.89 -14.89 -3.58
CA PHE A 127 -2.81 -14.15 -4.22
C PHE A 127 -1.89 -13.52 -3.18
N GLU A 128 -0.71 -13.07 -3.61
CA GLU A 128 0.32 -12.53 -2.73
C GLU A 128 -0.17 -11.29 -1.96
N ILE A 129 0.19 -11.18 -0.67
CA ILE A 129 -0.06 -9.97 0.11
C ILE A 129 1.27 -9.22 0.26
N ILE A 130 1.32 -8.03 -0.32
CA ILE A 130 2.51 -7.19 -0.33
C ILE A 130 2.35 -6.10 0.73
N ASP A 131 3.25 -6.13 1.72
CA ASP A 131 3.44 -5.04 2.65
C ASP A 131 4.60 -4.14 2.17
N PRO A 132 4.34 -2.89 1.77
CA PRO A 132 5.38 -1.96 1.37
C PRO A 132 6.44 -1.72 2.46
N SER A 133 6.10 -1.88 3.74
CA SER A 133 7.03 -1.67 4.85
C SER A 133 8.20 -2.64 4.83
N GLU A 134 7.95 -3.90 4.51
CA GLU A 134 8.97 -4.96 4.43
C GLU A 134 9.99 -4.61 3.34
N LYS A 135 9.51 -4.10 2.20
CA LYS A 135 10.36 -3.66 1.08
C LYS A 135 11.10 -2.36 1.34
N MET A 136 10.50 -1.44 2.11
CA MET A 136 11.23 -0.26 2.59
C MET A 136 12.40 -0.67 3.48
N LEU A 137 12.18 -1.62 4.41
CA LEU A 137 13.24 -2.11 5.29
C LEU A 137 14.38 -2.76 4.51
N GLU A 138 14.06 -3.59 3.50
CA GLU A 138 15.07 -4.17 2.60
C GLU A 138 15.91 -3.10 1.89
N THR A 139 15.29 -1.98 1.49
CA THR A 139 16.00 -0.86 0.85
C THR A 139 16.93 -0.18 1.84
N ILE A 140 16.44 0.11 3.05
CA ILE A 140 17.21 0.79 4.09
C ILE A 140 18.42 -0.03 4.53
N LEU A 141 18.28 -1.35 4.69
CA LEU A 141 19.37 -2.22 5.13
C LEU A 141 20.47 -2.43 4.07
N LYS A 142 20.23 -2.04 2.82
CA LYS A 142 21.19 -2.11 1.72
C LYS A 142 21.94 -0.78 1.48
N CYS A 143 21.57 0.28 2.19
CA CYS A 143 22.20 1.60 2.13
C CYS A 143 23.27 1.75 3.21
#